data_AF-A0A955WAC6-F1
#
_entry.id   AF-A0A955WAC6-F1
#
_cell.length_a   1.000
_cell.length_b   1.000
_cell.length_c   1.000
_cell.angle_alpha   90.00
_cell.angle_beta   90.00
_cell.angle_gamma   90.00
#
_symmetry.space_group_name_H-M   'P 1'
#
loop_
_entity.id
_entity.type
_entity.pdbx_description
1 polymer ?
#
loop_
_entity_poly.entity_id
_entity_poly.type
_entity_poly.pdbx_seq_one_letter_code
_entity_poly.pdbx_strand_id
1 'polypeptide(L)'
;AGKGVRARVVSLPCWELFQAQDQAYRDSVMLPELSARVAVEAGSGFGWERYLGMRGRFVGMTRFGASAPAETLYEKFGITAAAVVEAAEAQLG
;
A
#
# COMPACT_ATOMS: atom_id res chain seq x y z
N ALA A 1 -9.62 15.36 8.65
CA ALA A 1 -9.68 14.26 9.64
C ALA A 1 -11.16 13.95 9.87
N GLY A 2 -11.66 12.71 9.72
CA GLY A 2 -13.12 12.54 9.65
C GLY A 2 -13.77 11.17 9.85
N LYS A 3 -13.05 10.06 10.03
CA LYS A 3 -13.69 8.72 10.13
C LYS A 3 -13.30 7.88 11.35
N GLY A 4 -12.52 8.42 12.29
CA GLY A 4 -12.12 7.71 13.52
C GLY A 4 -11.18 6.51 13.34
N VAL A 5 -10.71 6.23 12.11
CA VAL A 5 -9.78 5.15 11.81
C VAL A 5 -8.38 5.49 12.32
N ARG A 6 -7.79 4.60 13.13
CA ARG A 6 -6.37 4.67 13.51
C ARG A 6 -5.53 4.00 12.44
N ALA A 7 -4.83 4.79 11.64
CA ALA A 7 -3.93 4.32 10.59
C ALA A 7 -2.47 4.57 10.96
N ARG A 8 -1.58 3.72 10.43
CA ARG A 8 -0.12 3.89 10.48
C ARG A 8 0.41 3.96 9.04
N VAL A 9 1.28 4.91 8.75
CA VAL A 9 1.99 4.99 7.47
C VAL A 9 3.40 4.44 7.65
N VAL A 10 3.81 3.54 6.76
CA VAL A 10 5.16 2.97 6.72
C VAL A 10 5.77 3.29 5.37
N SER A 11 6.95 3.92 5.37
CA SER A 11 7.76 4.08 4.15
C SER A 11 8.67 2.86 4.00
N LEU A 12 8.68 2.25 2.81
CA LEU A 12 9.43 1.03 2.50
C LEU A 12 10.41 1.26 1.33
N PRO A 13 11.40 2.17 1.48
CA PRO A 13 12.23 2.64 0.36
C PRO A 13 13.20 1.58 -0.19
N CYS A 14 13.55 0.56 0.60
CA CYS A 14 14.38 -0.56 0.18
C CYS A 14 13.94 -1.82 0.90
N TRP A 15 13.46 -2.79 0.14
CA TRP A 15 12.92 -4.03 0.68
C TRP A 15 14.01 -4.95 1.19
N GLU A 16 15.17 -4.95 0.54
CA GLU A 16 16.33 -5.77 0.89
C GLU A 16 16.88 -5.34 2.25
N LEU A 17 17.06 -4.02 2.44
CA LEU A 17 17.51 -3.48 3.72
C LEU A 17 16.48 -3.70 4.83
N PHE A 18 15.18 -3.57 4.54
CA PHE A 18 14.14 -3.88 5.52
C PHE A 18 14.15 -5.36 5.92
N GLN A 19 14.30 -6.27 4.96
CA GLN A 19 14.38 -7.71 5.20
C GLN A 19 15.66 -8.13 5.95
N ALA A 20 16.76 -7.41 5.77
CA ALA A 20 18.00 -7.64 6.49
C ALA A 20 17.92 -7.24 7.96
N GLN A 21 16.89 -6.49 8.38
CA GLN A 21 16.67 -6.16 9.78
C GLN A 21 16.21 -7.40 10.57
N ASP A 22 16.51 -7.38 11.87
CA ASP A 22 16.05 -8.43 12.77
C ASP A 22 14.51 -8.51 12.83
N GLN A 23 14.01 -9.65 13.31
CA GLN A 23 12.57 -9.91 13.37
C GLN A 23 11.85 -8.91 14.29
N ALA A 24 12.48 -8.51 15.40
CA ALA A 24 11.87 -7.60 16.36
C ALA A 24 11.61 -6.22 15.74
N TYR A 25 12.56 -5.70 14.95
CA TYR A 25 12.40 -4.47 14.20
C TYR A 25 11.32 -4.61 13.12
N ARG A 26 11.35 -5.68 12.33
CA ARG A 26 10.33 -5.92 11.28
C ARG A 26 8.92 -5.99 11.88
N ASP A 27 8.74 -6.65 13.02
CA ASP A 27 7.47 -6.74 13.73
C ASP A 27 7.05 -5.40 14.34
N SER A 28 8.00 -4.59 14.82
CA SER A 28 7.70 -3.25 15.34
C SER A 28 7.13 -2.31 14.26
N VAL A 29 7.58 -2.48 13.00
CA VAL A 29 7.11 -1.71 11.85
C VAL A 29 5.83 -2.31 11.28
N MET A 30 5.86 -3.61 10.97
CA MET A 30 4.79 -4.40 10.35
C MET A 30 4.16 -5.37 11.35
N LEU A 31 3.39 -4.80 12.29
CA LEU A 31 2.71 -5.51 13.38
C LEU A 31 2.02 -6.81 12.89
N PRO A 32 2.48 -8.00 13.34
CA PRO A 32 1.96 -9.29 12.87
C PRO A 32 0.45 -9.49 13.11
N GLU A 33 -0.08 -8.89 14.18
CA GLU A 33 -1.49 -8.94 14.55
C GLU A 33 -2.40 -8.11 13.64
N LEU A 34 -1.82 -7.18 12.86
CA LEU A 34 -2.56 -6.31 11.93
C LEU A 34 -2.50 -6.85 10.50
N SER A 35 -3.59 -7.44 10.05
CA SER A 35 -3.74 -7.95 8.67
C SER A 35 -4.39 -6.95 7.70
N ALA A 36 -5.02 -5.89 8.20
CA ALA A 36 -5.59 -4.81 7.40
C ALA A 36 -4.46 -3.89 6.87
N ARG A 37 -4.00 -4.16 5.64
CA ARG A 37 -2.86 -3.47 5.04
C ARG A 37 -3.19 -2.99 3.62
N VAL A 38 -2.74 -1.77 3.30
CA VAL A 38 -2.82 -1.19 1.96
C VAL A 38 -1.43 -0.74 1.55
N ALA A 39 -0.97 -1.15 0.37
CA ALA A 39 0.24 -0.64 -0.24
C ALA A 39 -0.15 0.28 -1.40
N VAL A 40 0.62 1.35 -1.58
CA VAL A 40 0.42 2.32 -2.65
C VAL A 40 1.75 2.59 -3.35
N GLU A 41 1.79 2.36 -4.65
CA GLU A 41 2.97 2.56 -5.48
C GLU A 41 2.58 2.72 -6.95
N ALA A 42 3.15 3.70 -7.64
CA ALA A 42 2.95 3.89 -9.09
C ALA A 42 3.77 2.88 -9.92
N GLY A 43 3.67 1.60 -9.58
CA GLY A 43 4.36 0.46 -10.15
C GLY A 43 3.48 -0.79 -10.14
N SER A 44 4.04 -1.92 -10.58
CA SER A 44 3.33 -3.21 -10.54
C SER A 44 3.11 -3.65 -9.10
N GLY A 45 1.93 -4.21 -8.81
CA GLY A 45 1.64 -4.80 -7.50
C GLY A 45 2.38 -6.11 -7.23
N PHE A 46 3.06 -6.68 -8.22
CA PHE A 46 3.76 -7.96 -8.07
C PHE A 46 4.84 -7.88 -6.98
N GLY A 47 4.78 -8.80 -6.01
CA GLY A 47 5.67 -8.86 -4.85
C GLY A 47 5.10 -8.21 -3.59
N TRP A 48 4.15 -7.27 -3.70
CA TRP A 48 3.55 -6.61 -2.54
C TRP A 48 2.72 -7.55 -1.67
N GLU A 49 2.25 -8.69 -2.21
CA GLU A 49 1.59 -9.76 -1.46
C GLU A 49 2.43 -10.25 -0.25
N ARG A 50 3.76 -10.12 -0.33
CA ARG A 50 4.69 -10.46 0.75
C ARG A 50 4.45 -9.66 2.03
N TYR A 51 4.04 -8.40 1.90
CA TYR A 51 3.76 -7.52 3.05
C TYR A 51 2.27 -7.35 3.31
N LEU A 52 1.44 -7.51 2.28
CA LEU A 52 -0.02 -7.34 2.36
C LEU A 52 -0.74 -8.57 2.92
N GLY A 53 -0.20 -9.77 2.71
CA GLY A 53 -0.88 -11.02 3.01
C GLY A 53 -2.15 -11.22 2.17
N MET A 54 -2.95 -12.23 2.52
CA MET A 54 -4.14 -12.60 1.73
C MET A 54 -5.27 -11.57 1.78
N ARG A 55 -5.36 -10.78 2.86
CA ARG A 55 -6.44 -9.82 3.06
C ARG A 55 -6.11 -8.45 2.47
N GLY A 56 -4.84 -8.10 2.34
CA GLY A 56 -4.41 -6.75 1.96
C GLY A 56 -4.87 -6.28 0.58
N ARG A 57 -4.64 -5.00 0.32
CA ARG A 57 -4.99 -4.32 -0.94
C ARG A 57 -3.79 -3.56 -1.50
N PHE A 58 -3.76 -3.42 -2.81
CA PHE A 58 -2.74 -2.68 -3.53
C PHE A 58 -3.39 -1.59 -4.39
N VAL A 59 -2.84 -0.38 -4.34
CA VAL A 59 -3.23 0.76 -5.17
C VAL A 59 -2.03 1.13 -6.04
N GLY A 60 -2.11 0.84 -7.34
CA GLY A 60 -1.00 1.03 -8.26
C GLY A 60 -1.32 0.59 -9.68
N MET A 61 -0.29 0.28 -10.46
CA MET A 61 -0.42 -0.05 -11.89
C MET A 61 -0.78 -1.53 -12.10
N THR A 62 -1.76 -1.78 -12.98
CA THR A 62 -2.17 -3.14 -13.40
C THR A 62 -2.00 -3.39 -14.90
N ARG A 63 -1.56 -2.39 -15.65
CA ARG A 63 -1.30 -2.42 -17.10
C ARG A 63 -0.24 -1.39 -17.47
N PHE A 64 0.18 -1.36 -18.73
CA PHE A 64 1.08 -0.32 -19.24
C PHE A 64 0.49 1.09 -19.13
N GLY A 65 1.38 2.08 -19.19
CA GLY A 65 1.04 3.50 -19.12
C GLY A 65 0.33 4.04 -20.37
N ALA A 66 0.18 5.36 -20.40
CA ALA A 66 -0.39 6.11 -21.51
C ALA A 66 0.30 7.48 -21.63
N SER A 67 0.12 8.15 -22.77
CA SER A 67 0.64 9.52 -22.98
C SER A 67 -0.41 10.55 -22.60
N ALA A 68 -0.23 11.21 -21.45
CA ALA A 68 -1.04 12.33 -20.96
C ALA A 68 -0.28 13.05 -19.83
N PRO A 69 -0.74 14.22 -19.36
CA PRO A 69 -0.19 14.85 -18.16
C PRO A 69 -0.27 13.92 -16.94
N ALA A 70 0.73 13.99 -16.06
CA ALA A 70 0.85 13.07 -14.92
C ALA A 70 -0.39 13.06 -14.02
N GLU A 71 -0.97 14.22 -13.71
CA GLU A 71 -2.18 14.30 -12.89
C GLU A 71 -3.36 13.54 -13.50
N THR A 72 -3.55 13.67 -14.81
CA THR A 72 -4.56 12.89 -15.55
C THR A 72 -4.26 11.40 -15.47
N LEU A 73 -2.98 11.00 -15.60
CA LEU A 73 -2.59 9.59 -15.48
C LEU A 73 -2.88 9.04 -14.07
N TYR A 74 -2.51 9.75 -13.00
CA TYR A 74 -2.78 9.32 -11.62
C TYR A 74 -4.30 9.16 -11.36
N GLU A 75 -5.12 10.10 -11.84
CA GLU A 75 -6.58 9.99 -11.75
C GLU A 75 -7.09 8.75 -12.52
N LYS A 76 -6.68 8.57 -13.78
CA LYS A 76 -7.18 7.48 -14.64
C LYS A 76 -6.64 6.10 -14.25
N PHE A 77 -5.48 6.02 -13.63
CA PHE A 77 -4.95 4.77 -13.06
C PHE A 77 -5.45 4.51 -11.63
N GLY A 78 -6.24 5.42 -11.05
CA GLY A 78 -6.80 5.23 -9.71
C GLY A 78 -5.76 5.33 -8.60
N ILE A 79 -4.59 5.92 -8.86
CA ILE A 79 -3.55 6.14 -7.85
C ILE A 79 -3.88 7.47 -7.15
N THR A 80 -4.88 7.44 -6.29
CA THR A 80 -5.43 8.65 -5.67
C THR A 80 -5.64 8.44 -4.17
N ALA A 81 -5.67 9.54 -3.42
CA ALA A 81 -5.99 9.49 -2.00
C ALA A 81 -7.37 8.85 -1.74
N ALA A 82 -8.35 9.10 -2.62
CA ALA A 82 -9.69 8.51 -2.51
C ALA A 82 -9.65 6.97 -2.65
N ALA A 83 -8.91 6.46 -3.64
CA ALA A 83 -8.75 5.02 -3.84
C ALA A 83 -8.01 4.35 -2.67
N VAL A 84 -7.01 5.01 -2.08
CA VAL A 84 -6.32 4.51 -0.87
C VAL A 84 -7.28 4.46 0.33
N VAL A 85 -8.14 5.46 0.50
CA VAL A 85 -9.16 5.46 1.56
C VAL A 85 -10.16 4.33 1.34
N GLU A 86 -10.69 4.17 0.14
CA GLU A 86 -11.62 3.08 -0.21
C GLU A 86 -10.99 1.70 0.05
N ALA A 87 -9.76 1.49 -0.41
CA ALA A 87 -9.01 0.26 -0.17
C ALA A 87 -8.80 -0.01 1.32
N ALA A 88 -8.53 1.03 2.13
CA ALA A 88 -8.33 0.90 3.57
C ALA A 88 -9.65 0.59 4.30
N GLU A 89 -10.75 1.24 3.94
CA GLU A 89 -12.07 0.97 4.55
C GLU A 89 -12.56 -0.44 4.24
N ALA A 90 -12.31 -0.95 3.03
CA ALA A 90 -12.63 -2.32 2.66
C ALA A 90 -11.87 -3.39 3.48
N GLN A 91 -10.86 -3.00 4.27
CA GLN A 91 -10.11 -3.90 5.15
C GLN A 91 -10.67 -3.96 6.58
N LEU A 92 -11.55 -3.03 6.96
CA LEU A 92 -12.04 -2.87 8.34
C LEU A 92 -13.30 -3.71 8.64
N GLY A 93 -13.74 -4.54 7.68
CA GLY A 93 -14.88 -5.47 7.80
C GLY A 93 -14.49 -6.92 8.07
#